data_AF-A0A840EHC4-F1
#
_entry.id   AF-A0A840EHC4-F1
#
_cell.length_a   1.000
_cell.length_b   1.000
_cell.length_c   1.000
_cell.angle_alpha   90.00
_cell.angle_beta   90.00
_cell.angle_gamma   90.00
#
_symmetry.space_group_name_H-M   'P 1'
#
loop_
_entity.id
_entity.type
_entity.pdbx_description
1 polymer ?
#
loop_
_entity_poly.entity_id
_entity_poly.type
_entity_poly.pdbx_seq_one_letter_code
_entity_poly.pdbx_strand_id
1 'polypeptide(L)'
;MKKIPLLICFILCLSSCNIKTEKEQAFYTETKTSFFDLRHENWVENTWIRNPENLKIIHESFKKYGYDKLEKLIFTYNNEFLIRDIYIKRNLNHLLDSLELTYKTPKSQTLYYKKFWARRQAENNAPIVFEIIKEINQQRLTNKPISYNQAFVNDTLVDLLKIELDTINLSPKKTTHKFNSLKQYGFHQSAYNLLYERTEYQHLNLNRGKLKASLTEVATPSAAWLTDNSK
;
A
#
# COMPACT_ATOMS: atom_id res chain seq x y z
N MET A 1 17.90 7.78 63.80
CA MET A 1 18.65 7.58 62.54
C MET A 1 18.33 6.21 61.92
N LYS A 2 17.16 6.02 61.29
CA LYS A 2 16.76 4.75 60.64
C LYS A 2 16.02 4.96 59.30
N LYS A 3 16.27 6.06 58.59
CA LYS A 3 15.60 6.36 57.30
C LYS A 3 16.46 6.08 56.06
N ILE A 4 17.77 5.93 56.24
CA ILE A 4 18.72 5.61 55.16
C ILE A 4 18.52 4.19 54.59
N PRO A 5 18.31 3.11 55.39
CA PRO A 5 18.16 1.77 54.81
C PRO A 5 16.84 1.59 54.04
N LEU A 6 15.78 2.33 54.40
CA LEU A 6 14.50 2.27 53.70
C LEU A 6 14.58 2.94 52.31
N LEU A 7 15.33 4.04 52.21
CA LEU A 7 15.55 4.75 50.95
C LEU A 7 16.42 3.94 49.98
N ILE A 8 17.43 3.22 50.51
CA ILE A 8 18.30 2.33 49.71
C ILE A 8 17.50 1.12 49.20
N CYS A 9 16.65 0.49 50.02
CA CYS A 9 15.74 -0.57 49.54
C CYS A 9 14.74 -0.07 48.49
N PHE A 10 14.23 1.16 48.62
CA PHE A 10 13.30 1.73 47.64
C PHE A 10 13.99 2.03 46.30
N ILE A 11 15.22 2.52 46.32
CA ILE A 11 16.04 2.76 45.11
C ILE A 11 16.44 1.43 44.44
N LEU A 12 16.73 0.38 45.23
CA LEU A 12 17.01 -0.96 44.71
C LEU A 12 15.77 -1.63 44.08
N CYS A 13 14.56 -1.39 44.61
CA CYS A 13 13.32 -1.85 43.98
C CYS A 13 13.00 -1.12 42.67
N LEU A 14 13.42 0.14 42.52
CA LEU A 14 13.25 0.92 41.28
C LEU A 14 14.32 0.62 40.21
N SER A 15 15.42 -0.02 40.60
CA SER A 15 16.52 -0.44 39.71
C SER A 15 16.51 -1.94 39.40
N SER A 16 15.43 -2.65 39.75
CA SER A 16 15.01 -3.85 39.02
C SER A 16 14.58 -3.43 37.62
N CYS A 17 15.57 -3.07 36.80
CA CYS A 17 15.46 -3.07 35.37
C CYS A 17 14.72 -4.35 34.99
N ASN A 18 13.54 -4.19 34.38
CA ASN A 18 13.17 -5.08 33.31
C ASN A 18 14.44 -5.19 32.46
N ILE A 19 15.11 -6.34 32.54
CA ILE A 19 15.88 -6.82 31.42
C ILE A 19 14.81 -6.87 30.33
N LYS A 20 14.68 -5.77 29.57
CA LYS A 20 14.30 -5.90 28.18
C LYS A 20 15.41 -6.78 27.67
N THR A 21 15.20 -8.10 27.73
CA THR A 21 15.78 -8.99 26.75
C THR A 21 15.57 -8.21 25.48
N GLU A 22 16.65 -7.74 24.86
CA GLU A 22 16.62 -7.43 23.45
C GLU A 22 15.94 -8.65 22.86
N LYS A 23 14.65 -8.52 22.55
CA LYS A 23 14.00 -9.51 21.73
C LYS A 23 14.83 -9.39 20.49
N GLU A 24 15.70 -10.37 20.24
CA GLU A 24 16.31 -10.55 18.93
C GLU A 24 15.20 -10.29 17.94
N GLN A 25 15.33 -9.18 17.23
CA GLN A 25 14.30 -8.73 16.33
C GLN A 25 14.37 -9.70 15.16
N ALA A 26 13.57 -10.76 15.24
CA ALA A 26 13.50 -11.76 14.19
C ALA A 26 12.99 -11.08 12.91
N PHE A 27 13.77 -11.21 11.84
CA PHE A 27 13.38 -10.80 10.51
C PHE A 27 12.88 -12.01 9.74
N TYR A 28 11.96 -11.81 8.81
CA TYR A 28 11.40 -12.87 8.00
C TYR A 28 11.59 -12.59 6.51
N THR A 29 11.62 -13.65 5.71
CA THR A 29 11.66 -13.54 4.25
C THR A 29 10.53 -12.68 3.69
N GLU A 30 10.81 -11.99 2.58
CA GLU A 30 9.83 -11.17 1.87
C GLU A 30 10.10 -11.26 0.37
N THR A 31 9.11 -11.68 -0.41
CA THR A 31 9.25 -11.80 -1.85
C THR A 31 9.28 -10.41 -2.48
N LYS A 32 10.36 -10.11 -3.21
CA LYS A 32 10.43 -8.90 -4.06
C LYS A 32 9.70 -9.16 -5.38
N THR A 33 8.43 -8.77 -5.47
CA THR A 33 7.64 -8.88 -6.71
C THR A 33 8.06 -7.86 -7.76
N SER A 34 7.64 -8.05 -9.02
CA SER A 34 7.86 -7.05 -10.07
C SER A 34 7.22 -5.70 -9.74
N PHE A 35 6.11 -5.70 -8.99
CA PHE A 35 5.38 -4.50 -8.58
C PHE A 35 5.76 -3.99 -7.18
N PHE A 36 6.87 -4.48 -6.61
CA PHE A 36 7.35 -4.11 -5.27
C PHE A 36 7.45 -2.58 -5.09
N ASP A 37 7.91 -1.90 -6.14
CA ASP A 37 8.15 -0.47 -6.13
C ASP A 37 6.87 0.36 -5.98
N LEU A 38 5.69 -0.21 -6.26
CA LEU A 38 4.40 0.44 -5.99
C LEU A 38 4.27 0.83 -4.51
N ARG A 39 4.85 0.04 -3.61
CA ARG A 39 4.81 0.32 -2.17
C ARG A 39 6.05 1.06 -1.69
N HIS A 40 7.22 0.69 -2.21
CA HIS A 40 8.49 1.06 -1.58
C HIS A 40 9.28 2.17 -2.26
N GLU A 41 8.88 2.60 -3.46
CA GLU A 41 9.59 3.65 -4.18
C GLU A 41 8.77 4.92 -4.38
N ASN A 42 9.48 5.99 -4.76
CA ASN A 42 8.91 7.27 -5.14
C ASN A 42 8.24 7.16 -6.53
N TRP A 43 6.91 7.25 -6.57
CA TRP A 43 6.16 7.17 -7.82
C TRP A 43 6.48 8.29 -8.82
N VAL A 44 6.99 9.43 -8.33
CA VAL A 44 7.38 10.55 -9.19
C VAL A 44 8.63 10.23 -9.98
N GLU A 45 9.48 9.29 -9.55
CA GLU A 45 10.76 8.96 -10.19
C GLU A 45 10.80 7.53 -10.75
N ASN A 46 9.93 6.65 -10.26
CA ASN A 46 9.90 5.24 -10.65
C ASN A 46 9.61 5.07 -12.15
N THR A 47 10.53 4.44 -12.86
CA THR A 47 10.41 4.16 -14.30
C THR A 47 9.62 2.90 -14.58
N TRP A 48 9.58 1.96 -13.64
CA TRP A 48 8.83 0.70 -13.77
C TRP A 48 7.33 0.95 -13.94
N ILE A 49 6.71 1.80 -13.11
CA ILE A 49 5.29 2.18 -13.21
C ILE A 49 4.99 3.02 -14.45
N ARG A 50 5.99 3.65 -15.06
CA ARG A 50 5.80 4.43 -16.30
C ARG A 50 5.83 3.56 -17.56
N ASN A 51 6.24 2.29 -17.44
CA ASN A 51 6.19 1.37 -18.56
C ASN A 51 4.72 1.08 -18.96
N PRO A 52 4.37 1.10 -20.26
CA PRO A 52 2.99 0.92 -20.71
C PRO A 52 2.35 -0.42 -20.30
N GLU A 53 3.10 -1.51 -20.34
CA GLU A 53 2.62 -2.85 -20.00
C GLU A 53 2.32 -2.95 -18.51
N ASN A 54 3.22 -2.40 -17.67
CA ASN A 54 3.00 -2.34 -16.23
C ASN A 54 1.79 -1.48 -15.88
N LEU A 55 1.60 -0.33 -16.55
CA LEU A 55 0.39 0.49 -16.39
C LEU A 55 -0.88 -0.30 -16.72
N LYS A 56 -0.86 -1.09 -17.80
CA LYS A 56 -1.99 -1.95 -18.17
C LYS A 56 -2.27 -2.99 -17.09
N ILE A 57 -1.24 -3.69 -16.61
CA ILE A 57 -1.39 -4.71 -15.57
C ILE A 57 -1.96 -4.11 -14.28
N ILE A 58 -1.40 -2.98 -13.83
CA ILE A 58 -1.85 -2.28 -12.62
C ILE A 58 -3.30 -1.83 -12.78
N HIS A 59 -3.63 -1.21 -13.90
CA HIS A 59 -4.98 -0.73 -14.16
C HIS A 59 -6.01 -1.86 -14.14
N GLU A 60 -5.73 -2.97 -14.80
CA GLU A 60 -6.63 -4.13 -14.86
C GLU A 60 -6.77 -4.81 -13.49
N SER A 61 -5.69 -4.91 -12.71
CA SER A 61 -5.73 -5.32 -11.31
C SER A 61 -6.56 -4.36 -10.44
N PHE A 62 -6.42 -3.05 -10.63
CA PHE A 62 -7.17 -2.03 -9.88
C PHE A 62 -8.66 -2.05 -10.22
N LYS A 63 -9.02 -2.28 -11.49
CA LYS A 63 -10.41 -2.52 -11.89
C LYS A 63 -10.99 -3.76 -11.22
N LYS A 64 -10.24 -4.87 -11.17
CA LYS A 64 -10.67 -6.10 -10.48
C LYS A 64 -10.84 -5.90 -8.96
N TYR A 65 -9.97 -5.12 -8.33
CA TYR A 65 -10.08 -4.82 -6.90
C TYR A 65 -11.23 -3.84 -6.59
N GLY A 66 -11.39 -2.83 -7.43
CA GLY A 66 -12.39 -1.76 -7.32
C GLY A 66 -11.75 -0.39 -7.09
N TYR A 67 -11.85 0.50 -8.09
CA TYR A 67 -11.37 1.88 -7.99
C TYR A 67 -12.09 2.69 -6.89
N ASP A 68 -13.35 2.38 -6.59
CA ASP A 68 -14.12 3.00 -5.51
C ASP A 68 -13.47 2.80 -4.14
N LYS A 69 -12.76 1.67 -3.95
CA LYS A 69 -11.99 1.41 -2.73
C LYS A 69 -10.66 2.14 -2.73
N LEU A 70 -9.99 2.21 -3.89
CA LEU A 70 -8.70 2.88 -4.04
C LEU A 70 -8.81 4.40 -3.91
N GLU A 71 -9.89 5.00 -4.43
CA GLU A 71 -10.13 6.45 -4.33
C GLU A 71 -10.26 6.93 -2.88
N LYS A 72 -10.65 6.05 -1.94
CA LYS A 72 -10.68 6.36 -0.50
C LYS A 72 -9.30 6.64 0.10
N LEU A 73 -8.23 6.26 -0.61
CA LEU A 73 -6.84 6.57 -0.23
C LEU A 73 -6.41 7.98 -0.65
N ILE A 74 -7.26 8.70 -1.40
CA ILE A 74 -6.98 10.05 -1.87
C ILE A 74 -7.66 11.04 -0.93
N PHE A 75 -6.86 11.86 -0.26
CA PHE A 75 -7.36 12.96 0.56
C PHE A 75 -7.60 14.17 -0.33
N THR A 76 -8.86 14.51 -0.59
CA THR A 76 -9.23 15.66 -1.43
C THR A 76 -9.69 16.85 -0.59
N TYR A 77 -9.21 18.04 -0.92
CA TYR A 77 -9.72 19.33 -0.42
C TYR A 77 -10.00 20.23 -1.62
N ASN A 78 -11.05 21.05 -1.60
CA ASN A 78 -11.56 21.84 -2.75
C ASN A 78 -10.66 22.00 -4.00
N ASN A 79 -9.44 22.53 -3.87
CA ASN A 79 -8.50 22.77 -4.98
C ASN A 79 -7.18 22.01 -4.90
N GLU A 80 -7.11 20.91 -4.16
CA GLU A 80 -5.91 20.11 -3.95
C GLU A 80 -6.24 18.67 -3.56
N PHE A 81 -5.26 17.78 -3.71
CA PHE A 81 -5.37 16.45 -3.15
C PHE A 81 -4.00 15.90 -2.77
N LEU A 82 -4.02 14.94 -1.85
CA LEU A 82 -2.88 14.19 -1.37
C LEU A 82 -3.15 12.70 -1.58
N ILE A 83 -2.22 12.02 -2.22
CA ILE A 83 -2.19 10.56 -2.31
C ILE A 83 -0.82 10.10 -1.84
N ARG A 84 -0.78 9.29 -0.78
CA ARG A 84 0.46 8.98 -0.04
C ARG A 84 1.16 10.29 0.39
N ASP A 85 2.36 10.51 -0.14
CA ASP A 85 3.26 11.65 0.07
C ASP A 85 3.23 12.66 -1.10
N ILE A 86 2.37 12.44 -2.10
CA ILE A 86 2.28 13.26 -3.31
C ILE A 86 1.16 14.29 -3.15
N TYR A 87 1.55 15.53 -2.88
CA TYR A 87 0.65 16.67 -2.83
C TYR A 87 0.50 17.33 -4.21
N ILE A 88 -0.75 17.52 -4.65
CA ILE A 88 -1.07 18.18 -5.92
C ILE A 88 -2.04 19.32 -5.65
N LYS A 89 -1.59 20.56 -5.90
CA LYS A 89 -2.39 21.79 -5.77
C LYS A 89 -3.33 22.03 -6.96
N ARG A 90 -4.18 21.05 -7.25
CA ARG A 90 -5.25 21.12 -8.26
C ARG A 90 -6.46 20.32 -7.78
N ASN A 91 -7.67 20.74 -8.12
CA ASN A 91 -8.85 19.91 -7.94
C ASN A 91 -8.72 18.61 -8.75
N LEU A 92 -8.93 17.45 -8.12
CA LEU A 92 -8.76 16.14 -8.74
C LEU A 92 -9.67 15.95 -9.95
N ASN A 93 -10.94 16.35 -9.84
CA ASN A 93 -11.93 16.18 -10.91
C ASN A 93 -11.54 17.01 -12.13
N HIS A 94 -11.28 18.30 -11.91
CA HIS A 94 -10.86 19.21 -12.97
C HIS A 94 -9.55 18.75 -13.62
N LEU A 95 -8.62 18.17 -12.84
CA LEU A 95 -7.39 17.62 -13.37
C LEU A 95 -7.67 16.45 -14.32
N LEU A 96 -8.46 15.46 -13.90
CA LEU A 96 -8.77 14.28 -14.72
C LEU A 96 -9.56 14.67 -15.98
N ASP A 97 -10.60 15.50 -15.85
CA ASP A 97 -11.40 15.98 -16.99
C ASP A 97 -10.54 16.76 -17.98
N SER A 98 -9.69 17.66 -17.48
CA SER A 98 -8.78 18.44 -18.33
C SER A 98 -7.78 17.54 -19.03
N LEU A 99 -7.24 16.53 -18.36
CA LEU A 99 -6.31 15.59 -18.99
C LEU A 99 -6.99 14.84 -20.13
N GLU A 100 -8.19 14.30 -19.91
CA GLU A 100 -8.95 13.60 -20.95
C GLU A 100 -9.22 14.52 -22.16
N LEU A 101 -9.75 15.72 -21.93
CA LEU A 101 -10.08 16.69 -22.99
C LEU A 101 -8.85 17.13 -23.79
N THR A 102 -7.72 17.29 -23.09
CA THR A 102 -6.50 17.82 -23.71
C THR A 102 -5.78 16.79 -24.55
N TYR A 103 -5.88 15.49 -24.29
CA TYR A 103 -5.11 14.46 -25.02
C TYR A 103 -5.12 14.63 -26.56
N LYS A 104 -6.29 14.95 -27.16
CA LYS A 104 -6.45 15.13 -28.61
C LYS A 104 -6.38 16.59 -29.11
N THR A 105 -6.21 17.56 -28.23
CA THR A 105 -6.32 19.01 -28.57
C THR A 105 -5.07 19.82 -28.20
N PRO A 106 -3.88 19.50 -28.74
CA PRO A 106 -2.59 20.09 -28.33
C PRO A 106 -2.46 21.62 -28.50
N LYS A 107 -3.25 22.24 -29.38
CA LYS A 107 -3.12 23.66 -29.74
C LYS A 107 -3.81 24.63 -28.77
N SER A 108 -4.79 24.16 -27.97
CA SER A 108 -5.59 25.00 -27.05
C SER A 108 -5.24 24.77 -25.58
N GLN A 109 -4.12 24.10 -25.28
CA GLN A 109 -3.78 23.66 -23.93
C GLN A 109 -3.00 24.70 -23.15
N THR A 110 -3.21 24.72 -21.83
CA THR A 110 -2.25 25.38 -20.91
C THR A 110 -0.88 24.68 -20.97
N LEU A 111 0.18 25.41 -20.60
CA LEU A 111 1.56 24.89 -20.61
C LEU A 111 1.70 23.57 -19.82
N TYR A 112 0.93 23.41 -18.74
CA TYR A 112 0.96 22.22 -17.89
C TYR A 112 0.53 20.96 -18.66
N TYR A 113 -0.64 20.96 -19.30
CA TYR A 113 -1.16 19.79 -20.00
C TYR A 113 -0.32 19.44 -21.23
N LYS A 114 0.22 20.45 -21.92
CA LYS A 114 1.15 20.25 -23.04
C LYS A 114 2.41 19.52 -22.58
N LYS A 115 3.03 19.97 -21.47
CA LYS A 115 4.20 19.31 -20.88
C LYS A 115 3.89 17.91 -20.37
N PHE A 116 2.72 17.71 -19.74
CA PHE A 116 2.28 16.40 -19.28
C PHE A 116 2.24 15.41 -20.43
N TRP A 117 1.49 15.72 -21.50
CA TRP A 117 1.33 14.81 -22.63
C TRP A 117 2.61 14.61 -23.44
N ALA A 118 3.43 15.66 -23.63
CA ALA A 118 4.73 15.53 -24.28
C ALA A 118 5.65 14.53 -23.54
N ARG A 119 5.65 14.56 -22.20
CA ARG A 119 6.41 13.60 -21.40
C ARG A 119 5.87 12.18 -21.55
N ARG A 120 4.54 11.99 -21.51
CA ARG A 120 3.93 10.65 -21.71
C ARG A 120 4.20 10.09 -23.12
N GLN A 121 4.26 10.97 -24.12
CA GLN A 121 4.65 10.60 -25.48
C GLN A 121 6.13 10.17 -25.53
N ALA A 122 7.02 10.93 -24.89
CA ALA A 122 8.45 10.58 -24.82
C ALA A 122 8.70 9.26 -24.07
N GLU A 123 7.84 8.92 -23.10
CA GLU A 123 7.86 7.65 -22.37
C GLU A 123 7.11 6.51 -23.08
N ASN A 124 6.56 6.75 -24.27
CA ASN A 124 5.74 5.80 -25.05
C ASN A 124 4.52 5.25 -24.30
N ASN A 125 4.01 5.96 -23.29
CA ASN A 125 2.89 5.54 -22.46
C ASN A 125 1.63 6.43 -22.60
N ALA A 126 1.69 7.44 -23.48
CA ALA A 126 0.56 8.35 -23.71
C ALA A 126 -0.79 7.66 -24.02
N PRO A 127 -0.86 6.63 -24.89
CA PRO A 127 -2.13 5.96 -25.19
C PRO A 127 -2.75 5.26 -23.96
N ILE A 128 -1.95 4.49 -23.21
CA ILE A 128 -2.45 3.76 -22.04
C ILE A 128 -2.83 4.71 -20.90
N VAL A 129 -2.08 5.80 -20.69
CA VAL A 129 -2.44 6.82 -19.70
C VAL A 129 -3.77 7.49 -20.05
N PHE A 130 -3.99 7.78 -21.34
CA PHE A 130 -5.28 8.32 -21.79
C PHE A 130 -6.43 7.34 -21.58
N GLU A 131 -6.25 6.06 -21.93
CA GLU A 131 -7.24 5.00 -21.68
C GLU A 131 -7.63 4.92 -20.20
N ILE A 132 -6.63 4.87 -19.31
CA ILE A 132 -6.84 4.83 -17.86
C ILE A 132 -7.66 6.04 -17.37
N ILE A 133 -7.28 7.25 -17.79
CA ILE A 133 -7.97 8.49 -17.37
C ILE A 133 -9.42 8.48 -17.84
N LYS A 134 -9.66 8.10 -19.10
CA LYS A 134 -11.00 8.02 -19.68
C LYS A 134 -11.86 7.00 -18.94
N GLU A 135 -11.32 5.82 -18.65
CA GLU A 135 -12.03 4.77 -17.92
C GLU A 135 -12.39 5.22 -16.49
N ILE A 136 -11.44 5.84 -15.77
CA ILE A 136 -11.70 6.41 -14.44
C ILE A 136 -12.81 7.48 -14.51
N ASN A 137 -12.74 8.44 -15.45
CA ASN A 137 -13.78 9.45 -15.61
C ASN A 137 -15.14 8.84 -15.91
N GLN A 138 -15.21 7.83 -16.78
CA GLN A 138 -16.45 7.12 -17.07
C GLN A 138 -17.04 6.43 -15.84
N GLN A 139 -16.22 5.77 -15.01
CA GLN A 139 -16.69 5.19 -13.75
C GLN A 139 -17.24 6.26 -12.82
N ARG A 140 -16.54 7.38 -12.68
CA ARG A 140 -16.94 8.47 -11.77
C ARG A 140 -18.25 9.13 -12.21
N LEU A 141 -18.47 9.24 -13.52
CA LEU A 141 -19.73 9.77 -14.08
C LEU A 141 -20.91 8.80 -13.93
N THR A 142 -20.67 7.49 -14.13
CA THR A 142 -21.74 6.48 -14.17
C THR A 142 -21.98 5.79 -12.82
N ASN A 143 -21.03 5.91 -11.90
CA ASN A 143 -20.93 5.16 -10.66
C ASN A 143 -21.02 3.63 -10.86
N LYS A 144 -20.62 3.13 -12.04
CA LYS A 144 -20.64 1.71 -12.38
C LYS A 144 -19.22 1.13 -12.36
N PRO A 145 -19.03 -0.11 -11.88
CA PRO A 145 -17.75 -0.80 -12.01
C PRO A 145 -17.32 -0.93 -13.48
N ILE A 146 -16.03 -0.75 -13.73
CA ILE A 146 -15.43 -0.93 -15.05
C ILE A 146 -15.06 -2.41 -15.22
N SER A 147 -15.37 -3.00 -16.38
CA SER A 147 -14.93 -4.36 -16.67
C SER A 147 -13.41 -4.42 -16.82
N TYR A 148 -12.81 -5.49 -16.30
CA TYR A 148 -11.39 -5.77 -16.45
C TYR A 148 -11.14 -6.92 -17.41
N ASN A 149 -9.96 -6.95 -17.99
CA ASN A 149 -9.44 -8.03 -18.81
C ASN A 149 -8.54 -8.93 -17.97
N GLN A 150 -9.02 -10.14 -17.68
CA GLN A 150 -8.32 -11.12 -16.83
C GLN A 150 -6.91 -11.49 -17.35
N ALA A 151 -6.62 -11.36 -18.64
CA ALA A 151 -5.30 -11.64 -19.20
C ALA A 151 -4.19 -10.70 -18.69
N PHE A 152 -4.57 -9.52 -18.21
CA PHE A 152 -3.64 -8.51 -17.69
C PHE A 152 -3.73 -8.36 -16.17
N VAL A 153 -4.56 -9.14 -15.49
CA VAL A 153 -4.70 -9.06 -14.04
C VAL A 153 -3.52 -9.74 -13.36
N ASN A 154 -2.88 -9.03 -12.43
CA ASN A 154 -2.00 -9.62 -11.43
C ASN A 154 -2.80 -9.99 -10.17
N ASP A 155 -3.10 -11.29 -10.00
CA ASP A 155 -3.91 -11.78 -8.89
C ASP A 155 -3.21 -11.63 -7.53
N THR A 156 -1.88 -11.78 -7.47
CA THR A 156 -1.10 -11.53 -6.25
C THR A 156 -1.26 -10.08 -5.78
N LEU A 157 -1.17 -9.10 -6.68
CA LEU A 157 -1.41 -7.69 -6.36
C LEU A 157 -2.84 -7.46 -5.85
N VAL A 158 -3.84 -8.06 -6.50
CA VAL A 158 -5.25 -7.95 -6.07
C VAL A 158 -5.45 -8.51 -4.67
N ASP A 159 -4.86 -9.66 -4.36
CA ASP A 159 -4.95 -10.26 -3.03
C ASP A 159 -4.23 -9.41 -1.97
N LEU A 160 -3.05 -8.87 -2.29
CA LEU A 160 -2.33 -7.98 -1.39
C LEU A 160 -3.13 -6.71 -1.06
N LEU A 161 -3.79 -6.10 -2.06
CA LEU A 161 -4.70 -4.98 -1.86
C LEU A 161 -5.87 -5.35 -0.94
N LYS A 162 -6.51 -6.51 -1.15
CA LYS A 162 -7.59 -6.98 -0.26
C LYS A 162 -7.09 -7.26 1.16
N ILE A 163 -5.91 -7.86 1.29
CA ILE A 163 -5.32 -8.15 2.60
C ILE A 163 -5.11 -6.84 3.36
N GLU A 164 -4.55 -5.82 2.70
CA GLU A 164 -4.22 -4.54 3.29
C GLU A 164 -5.44 -3.66 3.59
N LEU A 165 -6.38 -3.54 2.65
CA LEU A 165 -7.41 -2.51 2.66
C LEU A 165 -8.79 -3.03 3.10
N ASP A 166 -9.10 -4.32 2.89
CA ASP A 166 -10.39 -4.89 3.30
C ASP A 166 -10.31 -5.36 4.77
N THR A 167 -10.26 -4.39 5.70
CA THR A 167 -10.09 -4.61 7.15
C THR A 167 -11.39 -4.54 7.96
N ILE A 168 -12.53 -4.39 7.29
CA ILE A 168 -13.86 -4.39 7.93
C ILE A 168 -14.30 -5.85 8.19
N ASN A 169 -14.93 -6.09 9.34
CA ASN A 169 -15.48 -7.40 9.73
C ASN A 169 -14.44 -8.54 9.70
N LEU A 170 -13.24 -8.25 10.23
CA LEU A 170 -12.20 -9.25 10.44
C LEU A 170 -12.67 -10.32 11.43
N SER A 171 -12.18 -11.54 11.22
CA SER A 171 -12.39 -12.67 12.12
C SER A 171 -11.13 -13.51 12.20
N PRO A 172 -10.97 -14.35 13.23
CA PRO A 172 -9.81 -15.26 13.31
C PRO A 172 -9.66 -16.14 12.06
N LYS A 173 -10.77 -16.64 11.51
CA LYS A 173 -10.78 -17.45 10.28
C LYS A 173 -10.30 -16.66 9.07
N LYS A 174 -10.87 -15.48 8.81
CA LYS A 174 -10.47 -14.62 7.68
C LYS A 174 -9.01 -14.19 7.79
N THR A 175 -8.58 -13.84 8.99
CA THR A 175 -7.21 -13.39 9.27
C THR A 175 -6.20 -14.51 9.08
N THR A 176 -6.52 -15.72 9.55
CA THR A 176 -5.68 -16.91 9.31
C THR A 176 -5.57 -17.21 7.82
N HIS A 177 -6.65 -17.02 7.04
CA HIS A 177 -6.59 -17.15 5.58
C HIS A 177 -5.67 -16.10 4.96
N LYS A 178 -5.82 -14.81 5.30
CA LYS A 178 -4.92 -13.73 4.84
C LYS A 178 -3.45 -14.03 5.17
N PHE A 179 -3.18 -14.47 6.41
CA PHE A 179 -1.84 -14.89 6.85
C PHE A 179 -1.27 -16.02 5.98
N ASN A 180 -2.07 -17.05 5.70
CA ASN A 180 -1.64 -18.17 4.86
C ASN A 180 -1.39 -17.75 3.41
N SER A 181 -2.20 -16.84 2.86
CA SER A 181 -1.99 -16.28 1.51
C SER A 181 -0.65 -15.53 1.42
N LEU A 182 -0.35 -14.67 2.40
CA LEU A 182 0.95 -13.97 2.45
C LEU A 182 2.11 -14.97 2.47
N LYS A 183 2.03 -15.98 3.34
CA LYS A 183 3.05 -17.03 3.42
C LYS A 183 3.22 -17.79 2.11
N GLN A 184 2.11 -18.15 1.45
CA GLN A 184 2.14 -18.85 0.17
C GLN A 184 2.86 -18.04 -0.92
N TYR A 185 2.74 -16.71 -0.88
CA TYR A 185 3.43 -15.82 -1.80
C TYR A 185 4.89 -15.51 -1.38
N GLY A 186 5.36 -16.03 -0.24
CA GLY A 186 6.68 -15.75 0.32
C GLY A 186 6.78 -14.41 1.07
N PHE A 187 5.63 -13.81 1.43
CA PHE A 187 5.55 -12.54 2.16
C PHE A 187 5.57 -12.76 3.69
N HIS A 188 6.61 -13.41 4.21
CA HIS A 188 6.65 -13.81 5.62
C HIS A 188 6.80 -12.61 6.57
N GLN A 189 7.55 -11.56 6.20
CA GLN A 189 7.63 -10.34 7.01
C GLN A 189 6.27 -9.64 7.07
N SER A 190 5.59 -9.47 5.95
CA SER A 190 4.21 -8.96 5.93
C SER A 190 3.25 -9.83 6.75
N ALA A 191 3.42 -11.16 6.74
CA ALA A 191 2.62 -12.08 7.55
C ALA A 191 2.89 -11.92 9.05
N TYR A 192 4.15 -11.69 9.45
CA TYR A 192 4.49 -11.31 10.82
C TYR A 192 3.83 -9.97 11.20
N ASN A 193 3.94 -8.96 10.34
CA ASN A 193 3.39 -7.64 10.59
C ASN A 193 1.87 -7.70 10.74
N LEU A 194 1.18 -8.52 9.93
CA LEU A 194 -0.25 -8.79 10.09
C LEU A 194 -0.62 -9.32 11.48
N LEU A 195 0.23 -10.14 12.11
CA LEU A 195 -0.05 -10.71 13.43
C LEU A 195 0.21 -9.73 14.59
N TYR A 196 1.24 -8.88 14.45
CA TYR A 196 1.83 -8.14 15.57
C TYR A 196 1.93 -6.63 15.37
N GLU A 197 2.06 -6.15 14.14
CA GLU A 197 2.37 -4.75 13.81
C GLU A 197 1.22 -4.04 13.08
N ARG A 198 0.05 -4.68 13.02
CA ARG A 198 -1.14 -4.13 12.38
C ARG A 198 -2.29 -3.96 13.37
N THR A 199 -2.64 -2.71 13.66
CA THR A 199 -3.66 -2.33 14.66
C THR A 199 -5.00 -3.02 14.42
N GLU A 200 -5.37 -3.19 13.15
CA GLU A 200 -6.64 -3.80 12.74
C GLU A 200 -6.78 -5.26 13.20
N TYR A 201 -5.66 -5.95 13.47
CA TYR A 201 -5.65 -7.37 13.83
C TYR A 201 -5.33 -7.62 15.31
N GLN A 202 -4.92 -6.60 16.08
CA GLN A 202 -4.45 -6.77 17.46
C GLN A 202 -5.52 -7.34 18.40
N HIS A 203 -6.78 -6.93 18.24
CA HIS A 203 -7.90 -7.35 19.09
C HIS A 203 -8.39 -8.78 18.80
N LEU A 204 -7.91 -9.42 17.72
CA LEU A 204 -8.38 -10.76 17.33
C LEU A 204 -7.70 -11.84 18.19
N ASN A 205 -8.48 -12.81 18.65
CA ASN A 205 -7.97 -14.00 19.31
C ASN A 205 -7.39 -14.99 18.27
N LEU A 206 -6.09 -14.87 18.00
CA LEU A 206 -5.33 -15.71 17.06
C LEU A 206 -4.32 -16.55 17.84
N ASN A 207 -4.07 -17.78 17.39
CA ASN A 207 -2.95 -18.58 17.88
C ASN A 207 -1.62 -18.06 17.28
N ARG A 208 -1.21 -16.86 17.69
CA ARG A 208 -0.07 -16.13 17.11
C ARG A 208 1.23 -16.89 17.25
N GLY A 209 1.45 -17.61 18.37
CA GLY A 209 2.63 -18.45 18.57
C GLY A 209 2.76 -19.53 17.49
N LYS A 210 1.68 -20.27 17.23
CA LYS A 210 1.67 -21.30 16.18
C LYS A 210 1.84 -20.70 14.78
N LEU A 211 1.19 -19.57 14.50
CA LEU A 211 1.30 -18.91 13.19
C LEU A 211 2.72 -18.38 12.95
N LYS A 212 3.29 -17.66 13.92
CA LYS A 212 4.67 -17.14 13.89
C LYS A 212 5.69 -18.24 13.66
N ALA A 213 5.57 -19.36 14.37
CA ALA A 213 6.49 -20.50 14.23
C ALA A 213 6.48 -21.13 12.82
N SER A 214 5.51 -20.81 11.97
CA SER A 214 5.45 -21.26 10.58
C SER A 214 6.09 -20.29 9.58
N LEU A 215 6.68 -19.20 10.06
CA LEU A 215 7.37 -18.22 9.23
C LEU A 215 8.85 -18.57 9.04
N THR A 216 9.43 -18.13 7.92
CA THR A 216 10.84 -18.37 7.59
C THR A 216 11.66 -17.15 7.97
N GLU A 217 12.51 -17.31 8.99
CA GLU A 217 13.40 -16.26 9.49
C GLU A 217 14.63 -16.05 8.57
N VAL A 218 15.17 -14.84 8.59
CA VAL A 218 16.38 -14.42 7.87
C VAL A 218 17.25 -13.54 8.75
N ALA A 219 18.54 -13.46 8.41
CA ALA A 219 19.49 -12.65 9.17
C ALA A 219 19.35 -11.14 8.93
N THR A 220 18.79 -10.72 7.78
CA THR A 220 18.71 -9.31 7.38
C THR A 220 17.27 -8.88 7.11
N PRO A 221 16.86 -7.68 7.55
CA PRO A 221 15.52 -7.18 7.29
C PRO A 221 15.28 -6.94 5.80
N SER A 222 14.04 -7.15 5.38
CA SER A 222 13.52 -6.78 4.07
C SER A 222 12.30 -5.87 4.23
N ALA A 223 12.12 -4.92 3.31
CA ALA A 223 10.98 -4.03 3.33
C ALA A 223 9.70 -4.81 3.00
N ALA A 224 8.73 -4.75 3.92
CA ALA A 224 7.49 -5.54 3.88
C ALA A 224 6.35 -4.81 3.19
N TRP A 225 5.55 -5.54 2.41
CA TRP A 225 4.32 -4.98 1.82
C TRP A 225 3.37 -4.43 2.89
N LEU A 226 3.05 -5.24 3.91
CA LEU A 226 2.28 -4.79 5.05
C LEU A 226 3.22 -4.15 6.08
N THR A 227 3.31 -2.83 6.08
CA THR A 227 4.12 -2.06 7.03
C THR A 227 3.47 -1.97 8.42
N ASP A 228 4.28 -1.78 9.45
CA ASP A 228 3.84 -1.45 10.81
C ASP A 228 2.96 -0.18 10.80
N ASN A 229 1.77 -0.27 11.40
CA ASN A 229 0.87 0.85 11.64
C ASN A 229 0.37 0.91 13.09
N SER A 230 1.09 0.25 14.00
CA SER A 230 0.74 0.09 15.41
C SER A 230 1.38 1.10 16.35
N LYS A 231 2.18 2.02 15.81
CA LYS A 231 2.91 3.05 16.55
C LYS A 231 2.21 4.39 16.51
#